data_AF-A0A9X2WZK8-F1
#
_entry.id   AF-A0A9X2WZK8-F1
#
_cell.length_a   1.000
_cell.length_b   1.000
_cell.length_c   1.000
_cell.angle_alpha   90.00
_cell.angle_beta   90.00
_cell.angle_gamma   90.00
#
_symmetry.space_group_name_H-M   'P 1'
#
loop_
_entity.id
_entity.type
_entity.pdbx_description
1 polymer ?
#
loop_
_entity_poly.entity_id
_entity_poly.type
_entity_poly.pdbx_seq_one_letter_code
_entity_poly.pdbx_strand_id
1 'polypeptide(L)'
;MKDKSDDRTVDFIPQKPKRGRPSTGRAMTPAEKQAAYRARQAELVVTVTFNREDINTLKRLIANPDLSLGLDKAAIERLMEAVFQAAK
;
A
#
# COMPACT_ATOMS: atom_id res chain seq x y z
N MET A 1 -18.53 33.12 -37.67
CA MET A 1 -19.09 32.46 -36.48
C MET A 1 -18.78 30.98 -36.62
N LYS A 2 -18.03 30.37 -35.69
CA LYS A 2 -17.65 28.95 -35.78
C LYS A 2 -18.84 28.12 -35.31
N ASP A 3 -19.33 27.24 -36.17
CA ASP A 3 -20.49 26.37 -35.88
C ASP A 3 -20.14 25.46 -34.69
N LYS A 4 -21.01 25.42 -33.68
CA LYS A 4 -20.77 24.67 -32.42
C LYS A 4 -21.07 23.17 -32.58
N SER A 5 -21.54 22.77 -33.75
CA SER A 5 -22.07 21.43 -34.07
C SER A 5 -21.33 20.76 -35.24
N ASP A 6 -20.09 21.15 -35.51
CA ASP A 6 -19.24 20.48 -36.51
C ASP A 6 -18.27 19.50 -35.82
N ASP A 7 -18.80 18.33 -35.44
CA ASP A 7 -18.03 17.24 -34.81
C ASP A 7 -17.23 16.42 -35.84
N ARG A 8 -17.38 16.70 -37.15
CA ARG A 8 -16.77 15.90 -38.23
C ARG A 8 -15.37 16.36 -38.63
N THR A 9 -15.02 17.62 -38.38
CA THR A 9 -13.70 18.21 -38.69
C THR A 9 -12.68 18.07 -37.56
N VAL A 10 -13.08 17.50 -36.41
CA VAL A 10 -12.22 17.40 -35.21
C VAL A 10 -11.08 16.39 -35.39
N ASP A 11 -11.27 15.36 -36.23
CA ASP A 11 -10.29 14.31 -36.49
C ASP A 11 -9.09 14.78 -37.35
N PHE A 12 -9.24 15.88 -38.08
CA PHE A 12 -8.18 16.42 -38.96
C PHE A 12 -7.28 17.46 -38.27
N ILE A 13 -7.57 17.81 -37.02
CA ILE A 13 -6.75 18.72 -36.22
C ILE A 13 -5.91 17.86 -35.27
N PRO A 14 -4.57 17.83 -35.43
CA PRO A 14 -3.70 17.13 -34.48
C PRO A 14 -3.95 17.67 -33.07
N GLN A 15 -4.61 16.88 -32.22
CA GLN A 15 -4.85 17.28 -30.84
C GLN A 15 -3.51 17.37 -30.14
N LYS A 16 -3.18 18.58 -29.66
CA LYS A 16 -1.95 18.82 -28.89
C LYS A 16 -1.91 17.83 -27.73
N PRO A 17 -0.84 17.04 -27.55
CA PRO A 17 -0.77 16.09 -26.46
C PRO A 17 -0.99 16.84 -25.15
N LYS A 18 -1.93 16.33 -24.33
CA LYS A 18 -2.20 16.90 -23.01
C LYS A 18 -0.86 16.97 -22.26
N ARG A 19 -0.48 18.16 -21.79
CA ARG A 19 0.72 18.34 -20.96
C ARG A 19 0.61 17.42 -19.76
N GLY A 20 1.66 16.64 -19.47
CA GLY A 20 1.67 15.68 -18.38
C GLY A 20 2.19 14.32 -18.82
N ARG A 21 1.49 13.26 -18.44
CA ARG A 21 1.94 11.87 -18.62
C ARG A 21 2.20 11.58 -20.10
N PRO A 22 3.41 11.15 -20.50
CA PRO A 22 3.65 10.69 -21.86
C PRO A 22 2.66 9.57 -22.19
N SER A 23 2.09 9.59 -23.39
CA SER A 23 1.16 8.54 -23.85
C SER A 23 1.86 7.21 -24.15
N THR A 24 3.16 7.10 -23.84
CA THR A 24 3.89 5.85 -23.97
C THR A 24 3.25 4.80 -23.06
N GLY A 25 2.77 3.71 -23.67
CA GLY A 25 1.85 2.73 -23.06
C GLY A 25 2.38 1.91 -21.89
N ARG A 26 3.50 2.32 -21.29
CA ARG A 26 4.13 1.68 -20.11
C ARG A 26 4.11 2.55 -18.87
N ALA A 27 3.75 3.84 -18.98
CA ALA A 27 3.59 4.65 -17.78
C ALA A 27 2.42 4.08 -16.96
N MET A 28 2.51 4.04 -15.63
CA MET A 28 1.37 3.66 -14.76
C MET A 28 0.51 4.88 -14.40
N THR A 29 -0.80 4.69 -14.25
CA THR A 29 -1.70 5.71 -13.70
C THR A 29 -1.46 5.86 -12.19
N PRO A 30 -1.88 6.97 -11.56
CA PRO A 30 -1.79 7.10 -10.10
C PRO A 30 -2.50 5.96 -9.35
N ALA A 31 -3.66 5.52 -9.86
CA ALA A 31 -4.41 4.40 -9.29
C ALA A 31 -3.64 3.07 -9.40
N GLU A 32 -3.06 2.77 -10.57
CA GLU A 32 -2.21 1.60 -10.78
C GLU A 32 -0.99 1.60 -9.86
N LYS A 33 -0.35 2.76 -9.67
CA LYS A 33 0.76 2.89 -8.72
C LYS A 33 0.32 2.57 -7.29
N GLN A 34 -0.84 3.07 -6.87
CA GLN A 34 -1.38 2.78 -5.54
C GLN A 34 -1.73 1.30 -5.38
N ALA A 35 -2.31 0.68 -6.40
CA ALA A 35 -2.62 -0.75 -6.40
C ALA A 35 -1.34 -1.60 -6.33
N ALA A 36 -0.33 -1.28 -7.14
CA ALA A 36 0.97 -1.95 -7.11
C ALA A 36 1.67 -1.76 -5.75
N TYR A 37 1.56 -0.59 -5.14
CA TYR A 37 2.07 -0.35 -3.79
C TYR A 37 1.37 -1.22 -2.74
N ARG A 38 0.03 -1.27 -2.77
CA ARG A 38 -0.74 -2.13 -1.85
C ARG A 38 -0.41 -3.61 -2.03
N ALA A 39 -0.22 -4.07 -3.27
CA ALA A 39 0.19 -5.44 -3.57
C ALA A 39 1.57 -5.75 -2.94
N ARG A 40 2.57 -4.89 -3.15
CA ARG A 40 3.89 -5.04 -2.52
C ARG A 40 3.82 -5.02 -1.00
N GLN A 41 2.98 -4.19 -0.41
CA GLN A 41 2.80 -4.16 1.04
C GLN A 41 2.20 -5.47 1.55
N ALA A 42 1.24 -6.06 0.85
CA ALA A 42 0.66 -7.36 1.21
C ALA A 42 1.66 -8.52 1.08
N GLU A 43 2.63 -8.44 0.17
CA GLU A 43 3.72 -9.42 0.06
C GLU A 43 4.70 -9.36 1.24
N LEU A 44 4.91 -8.16 1.80
CA LEU A 44 5.93 -7.92 2.83
C LEU A 44 5.37 -7.91 4.24
N VAL A 45 4.09 -7.58 4.41
CA VAL A 45 3.48 -7.28 5.70
C VAL A 45 2.18 -8.07 5.87
N VAL A 46 2.08 -8.77 7.00
CA VAL A 46 0.86 -9.46 7.41
C VAL A 46 0.05 -8.54 8.32
N THR A 47 -1.21 -8.29 7.95
CA THR A 47 -2.17 -7.55 8.80
C THR A 47 -3.07 -8.55 9.51
N VAL A 48 -3.13 -8.49 10.83
CA VAL A 48 -3.95 -9.40 11.67
C VAL A 48 -4.89 -8.58 12.54
N THR A 49 -6.11 -9.04 12.72
CA THR A 49 -7.09 -8.44 13.64
C THR A 49 -7.17 -9.24 14.94
N PHE A 50 -7.12 -8.54 16.07
CA PHE A 50 -7.21 -9.12 17.41
C PHE A 50 -8.36 -8.48 18.17
N ASN A 51 -8.99 -9.22 19.09
CA ASN A 51 -9.92 -8.63 20.03
C ASN A 51 -9.16 -7.78 21.05
N ARG A 52 -9.80 -6.70 21.50
CA ARG A 52 -9.16 -5.74 22.42
C ARG A 52 -8.86 -6.36 23.80
N GLU A 53 -9.64 -7.35 24.22
CA GLU A 53 -9.43 -8.09 25.46
C GLU A 53 -8.15 -8.94 25.45
N ASP A 54 -7.76 -9.47 24.28
CA ASP A 54 -6.61 -10.37 24.13
C ASP A 54 -5.26 -9.65 24.07
N ILE A 55 -5.26 -8.33 23.84
CA ILE A 55 -4.05 -7.52 23.68
C ILE A 55 -3.10 -7.64 24.87
N ASN A 56 -3.64 -7.70 26.10
CA ASN A 56 -2.83 -7.78 27.30
C ASN A 56 -2.12 -9.14 27.42
N THR A 57 -2.80 -10.22 27.01
CA THR A 57 -2.23 -11.57 26.97
C THR A 57 -1.13 -11.67 25.93
N LEU A 58 -1.34 -11.12 24.73
CA LEU A 58 -0.33 -11.08 23.68
C LEU A 58 0.93 -10.33 24.13
N LYS A 59 0.78 -9.16 24.76
CA LYS A 59 1.91 -8.39 25.31
C LYS A 59 2.74 -9.21 26.31
N ARG A 60 2.08 -9.97 27.19
CA ARG A 60 2.77 -10.81 28.20
C ARG A 60 3.53 -11.97 27.57
N LEU A 61 2.95 -12.61 26.55
CA LEU A 61 3.57 -13.72 25.83
C LEU A 61 4.85 -13.26 25.12
N ILE A 62 4.79 -12.13 24.40
CA ILE A 62 5.95 -11.62 23.66
C ILE A 62 7.04 -11.11 24.61
N ALA A 63 6.68 -10.54 25.76
CA ALA A 63 7.64 -10.10 26.77
C ALA A 63 8.40 -11.24 27.46
N ASN A 64 7.86 -12.46 27.43
CA ASN A 64 8.47 -13.65 28.03
C ASN A 64 8.57 -14.78 26.98
N PRO A 65 9.43 -14.63 25.96
CA PRO A 65 9.57 -15.63 24.92
C PRO A 65 10.17 -16.91 25.50
N ASP A 66 9.68 -18.06 25.05
CA ASP A 66 10.26 -19.34 25.41
C ASP A 66 11.64 -19.47 24.75
N LEU A 67 12.68 -19.48 25.58
CA LEU A 67 14.07 -19.57 25.15
C LEU A 67 14.39 -20.89 24.46
N SER A 68 13.59 -21.94 24.70
CA SER A 68 13.78 -23.25 24.06
C SER A 68 13.45 -23.25 22.57
N LEU A 69 12.66 -22.28 22.10
CA LEU A 69 12.26 -22.15 20.70
C LEU A 69 13.35 -21.59 19.79
N GLY A 70 14.51 -21.19 20.35
CA GLY A 70 15.64 -20.70 19.56
C GLY A 70 15.31 -19.46 18.72
N LEU A 71 14.40 -18.62 19.20
CA LEU A 71 13.90 -17.46 18.46
C LEU A 71 14.97 -16.38 18.31
N ASP A 72 15.01 -15.74 17.13
CA ASP A 72 15.88 -14.60 16.88
C ASP A 72 15.50 -13.41 17.78
N LYS A 73 16.45 -12.94 18.57
CA LYS A 73 16.27 -11.81 19.51
C LYS A 73 15.91 -10.53 18.78
N ALA A 74 16.53 -10.26 17.63
CA ALA A 74 16.24 -9.06 16.85
C ALA A 74 14.84 -9.10 16.22
N ALA A 75 14.34 -10.29 15.90
CA ALA A 75 12.95 -10.47 15.49
C ALA A 75 11.98 -10.22 16.65
N ILE A 76 12.27 -10.74 17.85
CA ILE A 76 11.45 -10.52 19.06
C ILE A 76 11.35 -9.03 19.39
N GLU A 77 12.46 -8.30 19.38
CA GLU A 77 12.47 -6.86 19.66
C GLU A 77 11.59 -6.07 18.68
N ARG A 78 11.68 -6.37 17.38
CA ARG A 78 10.82 -5.76 16.35
C ARG A 78 9.33 -6.07 16.57
N LEU A 79 9.01 -7.30 16.99
CA LEU A 79 7.63 -7.70 17.31
C LEU A 79 7.11 -7.01 18.57
N MET A 80 7.94 -6.89 19.61
CA MET A 80 7.61 -6.11 20.80
C MET A 80 7.29 -4.67 20.43
N GLU A 81 8.16 -4.00 19.69
CA GLU A 81 7.92 -2.61 19.29
C GLU A 81 6.59 -2.46 18.51
N ALA A 82 6.36 -3.32 17.52
CA ALA A 82 5.14 -3.30 16.71
C ALA A 82 3.86 -3.49 17.56
N VAL A 83 3.84 -4.49 18.45
CA VAL A 83 2.63 -4.81 19.25
C VAL A 83 2.40 -3.76 20.34
N PHE A 84 3.45 -3.24 20.98
CA PHE A 84 3.30 -2.24 22.02
C PHE A 84 2.92 -0.85 21.47
N GLN A 85 3.38 -0.48 20.27
CA GLN A 85 2.95 0.77 19.62
C GLN A 85 1.53 0.70 19.07
N ALA A 86 1.10 -0.44 18.50
CA ALA A 86 -0.24 -0.60 17.93
C ALA A 86 -1.35 -0.54 18.99
N ALA A 87 -1.04 -0.91 20.23
CA ALA A 87 -1.99 -1.01 21.34
C ALA A 87 -1.92 0.18 22.33
N LYS A 88 -1.60 1.38 21.84
CA LYS A 88 -1.58 2.64 22.61
C LYS A 88 -2.98 3.23 22.80
#